data_AF-A0A4C1V8T2-F1
#
_entry.id   AF-A0A4C1V8T2-F1
#
_cell.length_a   1.000
_cell.length_b   1.000
_cell.length_c   1.000
_cell.angle_alpha   90.00
_cell.angle_beta   90.00
_cell.angle_gamma   90.00
#
_symmetry.space_group_name_H-M   'P 1'
#
loop_
_entity.id
_entity.type
_entity.pdbx_description
1 polymer ?
#
loop_
_entity_poly.entity_id
_entity_poly.type
_entity_poly.pdbx_seq_one_letter_code
_entity_poly.pdbx_strand_id
1 'polypeptide(L)'
;MTTIFYSLLILSVATVSMSQRPFYAGTRSIGYPEVQIASLANRFGNDQPLPLEARGDPILVNRINQMPVDKQPFWYINRMHYDNLRRNPQTWQPNPNSFANVNG
;
A
#
# COMPACT_ATOMS: atom_id res chain seq x y z
N MET A 1 -0.23 -31.47 -41.54
CA MET A 1 -1.24 -31.56 -40.47
C MET A 1 -0.60 -31.68 -39.09
N THR A 2 0.32 -32.64 -38.87
CA THR A 2 1.01 -32.83 -37.58
C THR A 2 1.91 -31.66 -37.17
N THR A 3 2.65 -31.05 -38.11
CA THR A 3 3.51 -29.88 -37.84
C THR A 3 2.72 -28.68 -37.33
N ILE A 4 1.62 -28.35 -38.00
CA ILE A 4 0.69 -27.26 -37.63
C ILE A 4 0.14 -27.49 -36.22
N PHE A 5 -0.21 -28.73 -35.88
CA PHE A 5 -0.69 -29.09 -34.54
C PHE A 5 0.37 -28.82 -33.47
N TYR A 6 1.62 -29.23 -33.69
CA TYR A 6 2.72 -28.95 -32.74
C TYR A 6 3.02 -27.45 -32.62
N SER A 7 2.94 -26.69 -33.72
CA SER A 7 3.09 -25.24 -33.70
C SER A 7 2.02 -24.56 -32.84
N LEU A 8 0.76 -24.97 -32.99
CA LEU A 8 -0.35 -24.44 -32.19
C LEU A 8 -0.23 -24.83 -30.71
N LEU A 9 0.24 -26.04 -30.43
CA LEU A 9 0.46 -26.52 -29.06
C LEU A 9 1.56 -25.72 -28.35
N ILE A 10 2.69 -25.46 -29.03
CA ILE A 10 3.77 -24.63 -28.48
C ILE A 10 3.29 -23.19 -28.25
N LEU A 11 2.54 -22.63 -29.20
CA LEU A 11 1.99 -21.27 -29.07
C LEU A 11 1.02 -21.15 -27.89
N SER A 12 0.16 -22.15 -27.68
CA SER A 12 -0.77 -22.22 -26.55
C SER A 12 -0.04 -22.24 -25.19
N VAL A 13 1.03 -23.02 -25.06
CA VAL A 13 1.82 -23.08 -23.82
C VAL A 13 2.53 -21.75 -23.55
N ALA A 14 3.02 -21.08 -24.59
CA ALA A 14 3.70 -19.79 -24.47
C ALA A 14 2.77 -18.67 -23.99
N THR A 15 1.54 -18.58 -24.52
CA THR A 15 0.58 -17.55 -24.12
C THR A 15 0.07 -17.72 -22.69
N VAL A 16 -0.13 -18.97 -22.24
CA VAL A 16 -0.51 -19.27 -20.84
C VAL A 16 0.64 -18.91 -19.88
N SER A 17 1.89 -19.17 -20.28
CA SER A 17 3.07 -18.87 -19.46
C SER A 17 3.29 -17.36 -19.28
N MET A 18 3.03 -16.56 -20.32
CA MET A 18 3.09 -15.09 -20.24
C MET A 18 1.93 -14.49 -19.43
N SER A 19 0.88 -15.26 -19.15
CA SER A 19 -0.29 -14.83 -18.37
C SER A 19 -0.13 -15.06 -16.86
N GLN A 20 0.97 -15.67 -16.40
CA GLN A 20 1.15 -16.09 -15.01
C GLN A 20 1.32 -14.92 -14.01
N ARG A 21 1.62 -13.70 -14.48
CA ARG A 21 1.72 -12.53 -13.61
C ARG A 21 1.05 -11.32 -14.24
N PRO A 22 -0.04 -10.79 -13.66
CA PRO A 22 -0.66 -9.59 -14.18
C PRO A 22 0.30 -8.40 -14.05
N PHE A 23 0.29 -7.52 -15.05
CA PHE A 23 1.21 -6.37 -15.13
C PHE A 23 1.18 -5.47 -13.89
N TYR A 24 0.04 -5.40 -13.20
CA TYR A 24 -0.15 -4.57 -12.01
C TYR A 24 0.50 -5.16 -10.75
N ALA A 25 0.90 -6.44 -10.75
CA ALA A 25 1.52 -7.09 -9.59
C ALA A 25 3.01 -6.73 -9.40
N GLY A 26 3.51 -5.75 -10.16
CA GLY A 26 4.92 -5.34 -10.16
C GLY A 26 5.86 -6.45 -10.59
N THR A 27 7.18 -6.27 -10.45
CA THR A 27 8.21 -7.32 -10.67
C THR A 27 8.81 -7.86 -9.37
N ARG A 28 8.42 -7.29 -8.22
CA ARG A 28 9.00 -7.57 -6.90
C ARG A 28 8.67 -8.98 -6.39
N SER A 29 9.47 -9.50 -5.47
CA SER A 29 9.18 -10.78 -4.80
C SER A 29 7.86 -10.69 -4.02
N ILE A 30 7.05 -11.75 -4.11
CA ILE A 30 5.81 -11.90 -3.33
C ILE A 30 6.19 -12.38 -1.93
N GLY A 31 5.61 -11.79 -0.88
CA GLY A 31 5.70 -12.32 0.49
C GLY A 31 6.56 -11.52 1.47
N TYR A 32 7.20 -10.42 1.04
CA TYR A 32 7.89 -9.51 1.96
C TYR A 32 7.47 -8.07 1.71
N PRO A 33 7.15 -7.30 2.76
CA PRO A 33 6.88 -5.88 2.61
C PRO A 33 8.13 -5.17 2.08
N GLU A 34 7.93 -4.15 1.26
CA GLU A 34 9.02 -3.26 0.86
C GLU A 34 9.57 -2.57 2.10
N VAL A 35 10.76 -2.97 2.54
CA VAL A 35 11.48 -2.26 3.59
C VAL A 35 12.10 -1.04 2.93
N GLN A 36 11.49 0.11 3.15
CA GLN A 36 12.03 1.37 2.66
C GLN A 36 13.38 1.62 3.36
N ILE A 37 14.47 1.65 2.59
CA ILE A 37 15.78 2.02 3.11
C ILE A 37 15.61 3.44 3.64
N ALA A 38 15.81 3.62 4.95
CA ALA A 38 15.67 4.90 5.60
C ALA A 38 16.55 5.92 4.87
N SER A 39 15.92 6.87 4.19
CA SER A 39 16.61 7.97 3.55
C SER A 39 17.39 8.73 4.62
N LEU A 40 18.72 8.81 4.47
CA LEU A 40 19.59 9.61 5.34
C LEU A 40 19.27 11.12 5.29
N ALA A 41 18.34 11.56 4.42
CA ALA A 41 17.83 12.93 4.40
C ALA A 41 17.01 13.25 5.66
N ASN A 42 16.25 12.28 6.19
CA ASN A 42 15.34 12.48 7.31
C ASN A 42 16.03 12.41 8.69
N ARG A 43 17.37 12.47 8.71
CA ARG A 43 18.16 12.49 9.96
C ARG A 43 18.27 13.87 10.59
N PHE A 44 17.92 14.91 9.84
CA PHE A 44 18.11 16.31 10.24
C PHE A 44 16.84 16.97 10.78
N GLY A 45 15.74 16.24 10.92
CA GLY A 45 14.54 16.73 11.60
C GLY A 45 13.83 17.90 10.91
N ASN A 46 14.14 18.18 9.63
CA ASN A 46 13.51 19.24 8.84
C ASN A 46 12.28 18.76 8.06
N ASP A 47 11.78 17.55 8.34
CA ASP A 47 10.83 16.89 7.48
C ASP A 47 9.45 16.93 8.14
N GLN A 48 8.56 17.77 7.61
CA GLN A 48 7.13 17.49 7.76
C GLN A 48 6.91 16.04 7.36
N PRO A 49 6.20 15.21 8.14
CA PRO A 49 6.04 13.80 7.83
C PRO A 49 5.35 13.69 6.48
N LEU A 50 6.11 13.35 5.43
CA LEU A 50 5.54 13.16 4.09
C LEU A 50 4.86 11.79 4.04
N PRO A 51 3.79 11.63 3.24
CA PRO A 51 3.26 10.32 2.91
C PRO A 51 4.34 9.39 2.36
N LEU A 52 4.28 8.12 2.74
CA LEU A 52 5.16 7.06 2.23
C LEU A 52 5.05 6.95 0.70
N GLU A 53 3.81 7.07 0.22
CA GLU A 53 3.39 6.99 -1.17
C GLU A 53 3.94 8.14 -2.01
N ALA A 54 4.23 9.29 -1.37
CA ALA A 54 4.87 10.43 -2.02
C ALA A 54 6.38 10.25 -2.20
N ARG A 55 6.98 9.18 -1.66
CA ARG A 55 8.42 8.85 -1.79
C ARG A 55 9.36 10.01 -1.41
N GLY A 56 8.93 10.87 -0.49
CA GLY A 56 9.68 12.05 -0.06
C GLY A 56 9.58 13.27 -0.99
N ASP A 57 8.63 13.30 -1.93
CA ASP A 57 8.38 14.47 -2.80
C ASP A 57 7.38 15.46 -2.16
N PRO A 58 7.84 16.63 -1.66
CA PRO A 58 6.96 17.65 -1.07
C PRO A 58 6.11 18.39 -2.10
N ILE A 59 6.57 18.50 -3.34
CA ILE A 59 5.86 19.24 -4.40
C ILE A 59 4.59 18.48 -4.78
N LEU A 60 4.69 17.15 -4.88
CA LEU A 60 3.54 16.28 -5.09
C LEU A 60 2.47 16.48 -4.02
N VAL A 61 2.86 16.45 -2.75
CA VAL A 61 1.93 16.63 -1.61
C VAL A 61 1.26 18.01 -1.65
N ASN A 62 2.02 19.06 -1.94
CA ASN A 62 1.48 20.41 -2.07
C ASN A 62 0.46 20.49 -3.22
N ARG A 63 0.75 19.87 -4.37
CA ARG A 63 -0.18 19.81 -5.50
C ARG A 63 -1.47 19.09 -5.12
N ILE A 64 -1.38 17.96 -4.43
CA ILE A 64 -2.55 17.19 -3.99
C ILE A 64 -3.41 18.00 -3.02
N ASN A 65 -2.79 18.74 -2.10
CA ASN A 65 -3.50 19.61 -1.15
C ASN A 65 -4.31 20.73 -1.81
N GLN A 66 -3.88 21.20 -2.98
CA GLN A 66 -4.60 22.24 -3.73
C GLN A 66 -5.78 21.66 -4.55
N MET A 67 -5.89 20.33 -4.66
CA MET A 67 -6.99 19.70 -5.37
C MET A 67 -8.26 19.63 -4.51
N PRO A 68 -9.45 19.78 -5.11
CA PRO A 68 -10.72 19.41 -4.49
C PRO A 68 -10.71 17.97 -3.94
N VAL A 69 -11.40 17.73 -2.82
CA VAL A 69 -11.38 16.44 -2.10
C VAL A 69 -11.79 15.26 -2.98
N ASP A 70 -12.78 15.46 -3.86
CA ASP A 70 -13.24 14.47 -4.84
C ASP A 70 -12.18 14.05 -5.86
N LYS A 71 -11.15 14.88 -6.05
CA LYS A 71 -10.04 14.64 -7.00
C LYS A 71 -8.75 14.22 -6.31
N GLN A 72 -8.73 14.19 -4.98
CA GLN A 72 -7.57 13.71 -4.24
C GLN A 72 -7.46 12.18 -4.36
N PRO A 73 -6.24 11.63 -4.40
CA PRO A 73 -6.07 10.19 -4.47
C PRO A 73 -6.48 9.54 -3.15
N PHE A 74 -7.13 8.37 -3.22
CA PHE A 74 -7.69 7.67 -2.05
C PHE A 74 -6.64 7.40 -0.96
N TRP A 75 -5.38 7.12 -1.34
CA TRP A 75 -4.31 6.88 -0.38
C TRP A 75 -4.03 8.12 0.49
N TYR A 76 -4.17 9.32 -0.08
CA TYR A 76 -3.94 10.58 0.63
C TYR A 76 -5.05 10.84 1.64
N ILE A 77 -6.31 10.62 1.23
CA ILE A 77 -7.48 10.74 2.10
C ILE A 77 -7.38 9.74 3.27
N ASN A 78 -7.07 8.47 2.99
CA ASN A 78 -6.90 7.44 4.00
C ASN A 78 -5.79 7.80 5.00
N ARG A 79 -4.65 8.29 4.50
CA ARG A 79 -3.56 8.78 5.34
C ARG A 79 -4.05 9.86 6.31
N MET A 80 -4.81 10.84 5.83
CA MET A 80 -5.33 11.92 6.69
C MET A 80 -6.24 11.37 7.79
N HIS A 81 -7.06 10.36 7.49
CA HIS A 81 -7.85 9.65 8.50
C HIS A 81 -6.97 8.92 9.53
N TYR A 82 -5.95 8.20 9.08
CA TYR A 82 -5.01 7.52 10.00
C TYR A 82 -4.21 8.52 10.85
N ASP A 83 -3.77 9.63 10.29
CA ASP A 83 -3.07 10.68 11.03
C ASP A 83 -3.99 11.31 12.09
N ASN A 84 -5.27 11.50 11.76
CA ASN A 84 -6.27 11.95 12.73
C ASN A 84 -6.47 10.91 13.86
N LEU A 85 -6.62 9.63 13.51
CA LEU A 85 -6.78 8.54 14.46
C LEU A 85 -5.54 8.36 15.35
N ARG A 86 -4.33 8.60 14.83
CA ARG A 86 -3.09 8.56 15.62
C ARG A 86 -3.03 9.68 16.65
N ARG A 87 -3.53 10.87 16.30
CA ARG A 87 -3.62 12.01 17.23
C ARG A 87 -4.75 11.86 18.23
N ASN A 88 -5.88 11.30 17.78
CA ASN A 88 -7.09 11.10 18.55
C ASN A 88 -7.49 9.61 18.47
N PRO A 89 -6.79 8.73 19.20
CA PRO A 89 -7.09 7.30 19.16
C PRO A 89 -8.51 7.07 19.65
N GLN A 90 -9.30 6.38 18.84
CA GLN A 90 -10.64 5.99 19.22
C GLN A 90 -10.52 4.90 20.29
N THR A 91 -10.78 5.27 21.53
CA THR A 91 -10.79 4.34 22.66
C THR A 91 -12.16 3.71 22.78
N TRP A 92 -12.25 2.43 22.44
CA TRP A 92 -13.43 1.64 22.76
C TRP A 92 -13.33 1.18 24.21
N GLN A 93 -14.46 1.22 24.94
CA GLN A 93 -14.51 0.55 26.22
C GLN A 93 -14.24 -0.95 25.98
N PRO A 94 -13.25 -1.56 26.65
CA PRO A 94 -13.07 -3.00 26.59
C PRO A 94 -14.39 -3.69 26.98
N ASN A 95 -14.80 -4.72 26.24
CA ASN A 95 -15.97 -5.51 26.61
C ASN A 95 -15.75 -6.05 28.04
N PRO A 96 -16.68 -5.84 29.00
CA PRO A 96 -16.52 -6.31 30.37
C PRO A 96 -16.14 -7.79 30.38
N ASN A 97 -14.96 -8.07 30.95
CA ASN A 97 -14.46 -9.43 31.08
C ASN A 97 -15.13 -10.10 32.29
N SER A 98 -15.89 -11.17 32.05
CA SER A 98 -16.52 -11.97 33.11
C SER A 98 -15.51 -12.62 34.06
N PHE A 99 -14.27 -12.84 33.62
CA PHE A 99 -13.20 -13.41 34.45
C PHE A 99 -12.50 -12.36 35.34
N ALA A 100 -12.73 -11.06 35.12
CA ALA A 100 -12.12 -10.01 35.93
C ALA A 100 -12.90 -9.71 37.22
N ASN A 101 -14.09 -10.29 37.41
CA ASN A 101 -14.99 -9.98 38.53
C ASN A 101 -15.42 -11.25 39.29
N VAL A 102 -14.43 -12.03 39.75
CA VAL A 102 -14.64 -13.29 40.49
C VAL A 102 -14.51 -13.12 42.02
N ASN A 103 -14.30 -11.91 42.54
CA ASN A 103 -14.23 -11.67 43.98
C ASN A 103 -15.04 -10.42 44.38
N GLY A 104 -16.31 -10.64 44.72
CA GLY A 104 -17.18 -9.73 45.47
C GLY A 104 -17.96 -10.56 46.49
#